data_AF-A0A4Q6FQY7-F1
#
_entry.id   AF-A0A4Q6FQY7-F1
#
_cell.length_a   1.000
_cell.length_b   1.000
_cell.length_c   1.000
_cell.angle_alpha   90.00
_cell.angle_beta   90.00
_cell.angle_gamma   90.00
#
_symmetry.space_group_name_H-M   'P 1'
#
loop_
_entity.id
_entity.type
_entity.pdbx_description
1 polymer ?
#
loop_
_entity_poly.entity_id
_entity_poly.type
_entity_poly.pdbx_seq_one_letter_code
_entity_poly.pdbx_strand_id
1 'polypeptide(L)' 'MKLISRGIVDRVGDEVTTLAPGDKVVVSFQTACGTCRYCQKKLSSFCERTNNSSLMASMYGQRDAGKSYPLTRVL' A
#
# COMPACT_ATOMS: atom_id res chain seq x y z
N MET A 1 11.07 12.11 -13.94
CA MET A 1 10.63 11.47 -12.69
C MET A 1 9.16 11.84 -12.43
N LYS A 2 8.20 11.01 -12.84
CA LYS A 2 6.77 11.28 -12.65
C LYS A 2 6.34 10.65 -11.32
N LEU A 3 6.37 11.45 -10.25
CA LEU A 3 6.27 10.98 -8.85
C LEU A 3 4.83 10.66 -8.39
N ILE A 4 3.82 11.01 -9.19
CA ILE A 4 2.40 10.86 -8.84
C ILE A 4 1.63 10.27 -10.02
N SER A 5 1.15 9.05 -9.84
CA SER A 5 0.28 8.32 -10.78
C SER A 5 -1.17 8.77 -10.60
N ARG A 6 -1.56 9.82 -11.33
CA ARG A 6 -2.95 10.30 -11.40
C ARG A 6 -3.64 9.69 -12.63
N GLY A 7 -4.87 9.20 -12.45
CA GLY A 7 -5.66 8.58 -13.52
C GLY A 7 -7.16 8.77 -13.33
N ILE A 8 -7.92 8.23 -14.28
CA ILE A 8 -9.38 8.10 -14.22
C ILE A 8 -9.70 6.60 -14.13
N VAL A 9 -10.67 6.23 -13.30
CA VAL A 9 -11.15 4.84 -13.22
C VAL A 9 -11.91 4.49 -14.51
N ASP A 10 -11.47 3.46 -15.22
CA ASP A 10 -12.14 2.96 -16.42
C ASP A 10 -13.22 1.91 -16.08
N ARG A 11 -12.89 0.99 -15.15
CA ARG A 11 -13.78 -0.07 -14.69
C ARG A 11 -13.49 -0.43 -13.23
N VAL A 12 -14.50 -0.95 -12.54
CA VAL A 12 -14.38 -1.53 -11.19
C VAL A 12 -14.93 -2.96 -11.19
N GLY A 13 -14.49 -3.78 -10.23
CA GLY A 13 -15.06 -5.12 -10.00
C GLY A 13 -16.34 -5.07 -9.17
N ASP A 14 -17.11 -6.15 -9.18
CA ASP A 14 -18.47 -6.20 -8.60
C ASP A 14 -18.52 -5.93 -7.08
N GLU A 15 -17.44 -6.23 -6.35
CA GLU A 15 -17.36 -6.00 -4.90
C GLU A 15 -16.91 -4.58 -4.53
N VAL A 16 -16.57 -3.72 -5.50
CA VAL A 16 -16.11 -2.36 -5.24
C VAL A 16 -17.31 -1.44 -5.00
N THR A 17 -17.44 -0.91 -3.78
CA THR A 17 -18.56 -0.05 -3.38
C THR A 17 -18.19 1.43 -3.21
N THR A 18 -16.90 1.76 -3.34
CA THR A 18 -16.36 3.09 -2.98
C THR A 18 -15.83 3.89 -4.17
N LEU A 19 -15.80 3.31 -5.37
CA LEU A 19 -15.31 3.93 -6.60
C LEU A 19 -16.23 3.56 -7.77
N ALA A 20 -16.31 4.44 -8.77
CA ALA A 20 -17.04 4.22 -10.00
C ALA A 20 -16.20 4.62 -11.24
N PRO A 21 -16.51 4.07 -12.44
CA PRO A 21 -15.97 4.58 -13.69
C PRO A 21 -16.14 6.10 -13.81
N GLY A 22 -15.07 6.81 -14.20
CA GLY A 22 -15.02 8.27 -14.28
C GLY A 22 -14.39 8.96 -13.07
N ASP A 23 -14.19 8.27 -11.94
CA ASP A 23 -13.57 8.85 -10.76
C ASP A 23 -12.11 9.24 -11.00
N LYS A 24 -11.74 10.44 -10.53
CA LYS A 24 -10.35 10.92 -10.51
C LYS A 24 -9.63 10.33 -9.33
N VAL A 25 -8.59 9.54 -9.59
CA VAL A 25 -7.83 8.85 -8.53
C VAL A 25 -6.35 9.17 -8.60
N VAL A 26 -5.71 9.13 -7.43
CA VAL A 26 -4.26 9.09 -7.29
C VAL A 26 -3.91 7.71 -6.75
N VAL A 27 -3.18 6.94 -7.54
CA VAL A 27 -2.80 5.58 -7.16
C VAL A 27 -1.56 5.65 -6.28
N SER A 28 -1.66 5.06 -5.09
CA SER A 28 -0.50 4.89 -4.23
C SER A 28 0.42 3.81 -4.79
N PHE A 29 1.74 3.97 -4.60
CA PHE A 29 2.69 2.93 -5.01
C PHE A 29 2.62 1.68 -4.11
N GLN A 30 2.05 1.82 -2.91
CA GLN A 30 1.96 0.74 -1.91
C GLN A 30 0.57 0.10 -1.96
N THR A 31 0.55 -1.23 -1.94
CA THR A 31 -0.68 -2.00 -1.80
C THR A 31 -0.88 -2.36 -0.33
N ALA A 32 -2.06 -2.08 0.22
CA ALA A 32 -2.38 -2.36 1.62
C ALA A 32 -3.67 -3.17 1.75
N CYS A 33 -3.71 -4.14 2.66
CA CYS A 33 -4.83 -5.08 2.81
C CYS A 33 -6.08 -4.50 3.50
N GLY A 34 -5.98 -3.31 4.09
CA GLY A 34 -7.09 -2.66 4.81
C GLY A 34 -7.41 -3.24 6.20
N THR A 35 -6.94 -4.46 6.53
CA THR A 35 -7.44 -5.22 7.68
C THR A 35 -6.41 -5.57 8.76
N CYS A 36 -5.10 -5.45 8.50
CA CYS A 36 -4.08 -5.72 9.52
C CYS A 36 -3.97 -4.57 10.55
N ARG A 37 -3.25 -4.80 11.66
CA ARG A 37 -3.05 -3.82 12.74
C ARG A 37 -2.54 -2.47 12.24
N TYR A 38 -1.61 -2.46 11.28
CA TYR A 38 -1.07 -1.22 10.70
C TYR A 38 -2.08 -0.54 9.77
N CYS A 39 -2.82 -1.30 8.95
CA CYS A 39 -3.87 -0.75 8.10
C CYS A 39 -4.99 -0.08 8.93
N GLN A 40 -5.43 -0.71 10.02
CA GLN A 40 -6.42 -0.13 10.94
C GLN A 40 -5.92 1.18 11.59
N LYS A 41 -4.61 1.31 11.79
CA LYS A 41 -3.94 2.55 12.23
C LYS A 41 -3.65 3.54 11.09
N LYS A 42 -4.12 3.27 9.87
CA LYS A 42 -3.85 4.07 8.65
C LYS A 42 -2.37 4.15 8.28
N LEU A 43 -1.56 3.18 8.71
CA LEU A 43 -0.13 3.05 8.39
C LEU A 43 0.03 2.07 7.22
N SER A 44 -0.47 2.44 6.04
CA SER A 44 -0.52 1.56 4.85
C SER A 44 0.85 1.09 4.37
N SER A 45 1.91 1.87 4.59
CA SER A 45 3.30 1.51 4.26
C SER A 45 3.82 0.33 5.07
N PHE A 46 3.26 0.06 6.26
CA PHE A 46 3.60 -1.07 7.13
C PHE A 46 2.62 -2.24 6.98
N CYS A 47 2.01 -2.42 5.82
CA CYS A 47 1.13 -3.56 5.62
C CYS A 47 1.91 -4.88 5.71
N GLU A 48 1.52 -5.75 6.64
CA GLU A 48 2.21 -7.02 6.89
C GLU A 48 1.85 -8.12 5.88
N ARG A 49 0.83 -7.91 5.03
CA ARG A 49 0.17 -9.00 4.28
C ARG A 49 0.44 -8.98 2.78
N THR A 50 0.69 -7.82 2.20
CA THR A 50 0.71 -7.64 0.74
C THR A 50 2.08 -7.88 0.12
N ASN A 51 3.15 -7.80 0.90
CA ASN A 51 4.50 -8.13 0.46
C ASN A 51 4.94 -9.50 1.01
N ASN A 52 5.08 -10.47 0.11
CA ASN A 52 5.50 -11.82 0.50
C ASN A 52 7.02 -12.00 0.55
N SER A 53 7.82 -10.98 0.22
CA SER A 53 9.29 -11.07 0.15
C SER A 53 9.89 -11.47 1.50
N SER A 54 10.49 -12.65 1.53
CA SER A 54 11.26 -13.14 2.69
C SER A 54 12.51 -12.28 2.92
N LEU A 55 13.17 -11.85 1.84
CA LEU A 55 14.33 -10.95 1.92
C LEU A 55 13.98 -9.65 2.64
N MET A 56 12.91 -8.97 2.23
CA MET A 56 12.52 -7.72 2.89
C MET A 56 12.14 -7.95 4.35
N ALA A 57 11.42 -9.04 4.64
CA ALA A 57 11.09 -9.39 6.02
C ALA A 57 12.35 -9.63 6.87
N SER A 58 13.36 -10.29 6.32
CA SER A 58 14.64 -10.51 7.00
C SER A 58 15.45 -9.23 7.17
N MET A 59 15.43 -8.32 6.20
CA MET A 59 16.17 -7.05 6.27
C MET A 59 15.56 -6.06 7.28
N TYR A 60 14.23 -6.00 7.38
CA TYR A 60 13.51 -5.03 8.22
C TYR A 60 12.89 -5.64 9.49
N GLY A 61 13.14 -6.93 9.74
CA GLY A 61 12.64 -7.67 10.91
C GLY A 61 11.14 -7.99 10.90
N GLN A 62 10.40 -7.52 9.90
CA GLN A 62 8.96 -7.72 9.75
C GLN A 62 8.54 -7.50 8.29
N ARG A 63 7.34 -7.97 7.95
CA ARG A 63 6.73 -7.69 6.64
C ARG A 63 6.19 -6.27 6.60
N ASP A 64 6.45 -5.59 5.50
CA ASP A 64 5.98 -4.23 5.22
C ASP A 64 5.52 -4.10 3.76
N ALA A 65 4.91 -2.99 3.36
CA ALA A 65 4.41 -2.83 1.99
C ALA A 65 5.53 -2.54 0.95
N GLY A 66 6.79 -2.84 1.25
CA GLY A 66 7.91 -2.81 0.31
C GLY A 66 8.53 -1.44 0.05
N LYS A 67 7.95 -0.34 0.58
CA LYS A 67 8.64 0.96 0.69
C LYS A 67 8.40 1.62 2.03
N SER A 68 8.64 0.90 3.12
CA SER A 68 8.95 1.60 4.36
C SER A 68 10.29 2.29 4.15
N TYR A 69 10.26 3.59 3.84
CA TYR A 69 11.40 4.42 4.22
C TYR A 69 11.65 4.11 5.70
N PRO A 70 12.89 3.82 6.12
CA PRO A 70 13.16 3.35 7.47
C PRO A 70 12.82 4.46 8.46
N LEU A 71 11.56 4.50 8.90
CA LEU A 71 11.07 5.42 9.94
C LEU A 71 11.20 4.79 11.32
N THR A 72 12.10 3.82 11.47
CA THR A 72 12.46 3.29 12.79
C THR A 72 13.87 2.70 12.74
N ARG A 73 14.83 3.55 13.14
CA ARG A 73 16.04 3.22 13.90
C ARG A 73 17.20 2.48 13.19
N VAL A 74 18.08 3.26 12.57
CA VAL A 74 19.52 3.12 12.82
C VAL A 74 19.88 4.24 13.80
N LEU A 75 20.41 3.86 14.96
CA LEU A 75 20.60 4.57 16.26
C LEU A 75 19.50 4.32 17.31
#